data_AF-A0A836SKQ1-F1
#
_entry.id   AF-A0A836SKQ1-F1
#
_cell.length_a   1.000
_cell.length_b   1.000
_cell.length_c   1.000
_cell.angle_alpha   90.00
_cell.angle_beta   90.00
_cell.angle_gamma   90.00
#
_symmetry.space_group_name_H-M   'P 1'
#
loop_
_entity.id
_entity.type
_entity.pdbx_description
1 polymer ?
#
loop_
_entity_poly.entity_id
_entity_poly.type
_entity_poly.pdbx_seq_one_letter_code
_entity_poly.pdbx_strand_id
1 'polypeptide(L)'
;MKNFHRFIVFFLLFLYKSSFSQITVGQWQDHLPYSQIIDLAEFNNKIYAATPYSLMILNKADNSVQKLSKVNGLSDIGISCLAYSSDANILVAGYTNGNIDLISENYIYNLSD
;
A
#
# COMPACT_ATOMS: atom_id res chain seq x y z
N MET A 1 4.17 15.68 -47.56
CA MET A 1 4.54 14.49 -46.74
C MET A 1 5.86 14.64 -45.95
N LYS A 2 6.91 15.30 -46.47
CA LYS A 2 8.20 15.46 -45.76
C LYS A 2 8.13 16.20 -44.40
N ASN A 3 7.20 17.15 -44.23
CA ASN A 3 7.06 17.93 -43.00
C ASN A 3 6.32 17.16 -41.87
N PHE A 4 5.54 16.15 -42.23
CA PHE A 4 4.78 15.33 -41.28
C PHE A 4 5.70 14.43 -40.44
N HIS A 5 6.74 13.86 -41.07
CA HIS A 5 7.74 13.06 -40.36
C HIS A 5 8.55 13.91 -39.38
N ARG A 6 8.89 15.16 -39.75
CA ARG A 6 9.56 16.10 -38.84
C ARG A 6 8.69 16.44 -37.63
N PHE A 7 7.39 16.63 -37.82
CA PHE A 7 6.44 16.88 -36.74
C PHE A 7 6.32 15.66 -35.80
N ILE A 8 6.23 14.44 -36.36
CA ILE A 8 6.21 13.19 -35.57
C ILE A 8 7.48 13.02 -34.75
N VAL A 9 8.65 13.29 -35.32
CA VAL A 9 9.93 13.21 -34.59
C VAL A 9 9.97 14.22 -33.44
N PHE A 10 9.50 15.45 -33.68
CA PHE A 10 9.42 16.48 -32.63
C PHE A 10 8.44 16.10 -31.52
N PHE A 11 7.30 15.50 -31.86
CA PHE A 11 6.30 15.02 -30.91
C PHE A 11 6.83 13.85 -30.06
N LEU A 12 7.50 12.87 -30.69
CA LEU A 12 8.15 11.76 -29.98
C LEU A 12 9.27 12.25 -29.05
N LEU A 13 10.01 13.29 -29.46
CA LEU A 13 10.98 13.96 -28.60
C LEU A 13 10.33 14.79 -27.48
N PHE A 14 9.05 15.12 -27.52
CA PHE A 14 8.39 15.77 -26.38
C PHE A 14 7.93 14.73 -25.34
N LEU A 15 7.58 13.53 -25.79
CA LEU A 15 7.08 12.46 -24.93
C LEU A 15 8.13 11.82 -24.01
N TYR A 16 9.44 11.87 -24.34
CA TYR A 16 10.47 11.24 -23.48
C TYR A 16 10.62 11.90 -22.09
N LYS A 17 10.20 13.16 -21.95
CA LYS A 17 10.31 13.91 -20.69
C LYS A 17 9.30 13.45 -19.62
N SER A 18 8.31 12.64 -19.98
CA SER A 18 7.17 12.30 -19.09
C SER A 18 7.31 10.95 -18.38
N SER A 19 8.46 10.29 -18.47
CA SER A 19 8.67 8.95 -17.91
C SER A 19 9.12 9.01 -16.44
N PHE A 20 8.19 8.82 -15.50
CA PHE A 20 8.49 8.60 -14.08
C PHE A 20 8.43 7.10 -13.75
N SER A 21 9.52 6.37 -14.01
CA SER A 21 9.58 4.91 -13.77
C SER A 21 10.62 4.50 -12.72
N GLN A 22 11.45 5.42 -12.24
CA GLN A 22 12.49 5.11 -11.24
C GLN A 22 12.07 5.60 -9.86
N ILE A 23 12.29 4.75 -8.88
CA ILE A 23 12.24 5.12 -7.47
C ILE A 23 13.36 6.15 -7.24
N THR A 24 13.03 7.25 -6.58
CA THR A 24 13.99 8.31 -6.30
C THR A 24 15.15 7.77 -5.45
N VAL A 25 16.38 8.14 -5.81
CA VAL A 25 17.58 7.75 -5.05
C VAL A 25 17.40 8.14 -3.58
N GLY A 26 17.63 7.18 -2.67
CA GLY A 26 17.46 7.37 -1.23
C GLY A 26 16.09 6.96 -0.66
N GLN A 27 15.16 6.51 -1.50
CA GLN A 27 13.89 5.92 -1.04
C GLN A 27 14.08 4.43 -0.76
N TRP A 28 13.51 3.95 0.36
CA TRP A 28 13.43 2.53 0.67
C TRP A 28 12.23 1.89 -0.03
N GLN A 29 12.43 0.69 -0.58
CA GLN A 29 11.36 -0.16 -1.08
C GLN A 29 11.49 -1.55 -0.46
N ASP A 30 10.35 -2.12 -0.05
CA ASP A 30 10.29 -3.49 0.41
C ASP A 30 9.91 -4.46 -0.73
N HIS A 31 10.37 -5.70 -0.61
CA HIS A 31 10.04 -6.80 -1.51
C HIS A 31 9.51 -7.99 -0.69
N LEU A 32 8.47 -7.73 0.10
CA LEU A 32 7.87 -8.76 0.96
C LEU A 32 7.00 -9.74 0.15
N PRO A 33 6.79 -10.97 0.64
CA PRO A 33 5.84 -11.91 0.06
C PRO A 33 4.40 -11.42 0.25
N TYR A 34 3.72 -11.13 -0.86
CA TYR A 34 2.34 -10.63 -0.89
C TYR A 34 1.31 -11.67 -1.34
N SER A 35 1.76 -12.88 -1.69
CA SER A 35 0.91 -13.93 -2.27
C SER A 35 0.10 -14.72 -1.25
N GLN A 36 0.51 -14.71 0.03
CA GLN A 36 -0.16 -15.45 1.09
C GLN A 36 -0.93 -14.49 1.99
N ILE A 37 -2.22 -14.39 1.72
CA ILE A 37 -3.17 -13.67 2.58
C ILE A 37 -3.61 -14.60 3.70
N ILE A 38 -3.55 -14.12 4.94
CA ILE A 38 -3.95 -14.86 6.14
C ILE A 38 -5.29 -14.38 6.71
N ASP A 39 -5.66 -13.12 6.47
CA ASP A 39 -6.90 -12.54 6.97
C ASP A 39 -7.33 -11.32 6.12
N LEU A 40 -8.61 -10.98 6.17
CA LEU A 40 -9.24 -9.92 5.40
C LEU A 40 -10.22 -9.11 6.26
N ALA A 41 -10.20 -7.80 6.09
CA ALA A 41 -11.22 -6.90 6.62
C ALA A 41 -11.65 -5.90 5.55
N GLU A 42 -12.94 -5.58 5.48
CA GLU A 42 -13.46 -4.54 4.59
C GLU A 42 -13.88 -3.31 5.40
N PHE A 43 -13.41 -2.15 4.96
CA PHE A 43 -13.70 -0.87 5.59
C PHE A 43 -13.57 0.28 4.58
N ASN A 44 -14.51 1.25 4.58
CA ASN A 44 -14.46 2.48 3.76
C ASN A 44 -14.14 2.25 2.27
N ASN A 45 -14.83 1.28 1.65
CA ASN A 45 -14.62 0.90 0.26
C ASN A 45 -13.18 0.44 -0.06
N LYS A 46 -12.47 -0.04 0.96
CA LYS A 46 -11.14 -0.64 0.86
C LYS A 46 -11.17 -2.06 1.43
N ILE A 47 -10.44 -2.96 0.79
CA ILE A 47 -10.18 -4.31 1.29
C ILE A 47 -8.77 -4.31 1.87
N TYR A 48 -8.68 -4.63 3.16
CA TYR A 48 -7.43 -4.79 3.89
C TYR A 48 -7.11 -6.28 3.96
N ALA A 49 -6.00 -6.69 3.35
CA ALA A 49 -5.54 -8.06 3.30
C ALA A 49 -4.23 -8.20 4.08
N ALA A 50 -4.29 -8.92 5.19
CA ALA A 50 -3.11 -9.22 5.98
C ALA A 50 -2.31 -10.35 5.34
N THR A 51 -1.01 -10.17 5.35
CA THR A 51 0.00 -11.23 5.17
C THR A 51 0.76 -11.36 6.49
N PRO A 52 1.56 -12.42 6.69
CA PRO A 52 2.41 -12.50 7.88
C PRO A 52 3.41 -11.33 8.02
N TYR A 53 3.65 -10.55 6.97
CA TYR A 53 4.72 -9.53 6.95
C TYR A 53 4.22 -8.09 6.76
N SER A 54 3.00 -7.92 6.27
CA SER A 54 2.52 -6.64 5.73
C SER A 54 1.00 -6.64 5.54
N LEU A 55 0.43 -5.46 5.35
CA LEU A 55 -0.96 -5.23 5.00
C LEU A 55 -1.06 -4.68 3.57
N MET A 56 -1.85 -5.34 2.73
CA MET A 56 -2.21 -4.82 1.41
C MET A 56 -3.58 -4.17 1.48
N ILE A 57 -3.73 -3.00 0.86
CA ILE A 57 -4.96 -2.22 0.86
C ILE A 57 -5.39 -2.02 -0.58
N LEU A 58 -6.50 -2.64 -0.97
CA LEU A 58 -7.11 -2.47 -2.28
C LEU A 58 -8.25 -1.46 -2.17
N ASN A 59 -8.15 -0.34 -2.88
CA ASN A 59 -9.27 0.60 -3.02
C ASN A 59 -10.23 0.11 -4.11
N LYS A 60 -11.50 -0.13 -3.74
CA LYS A 60 -12.51 -0.67 -4.66
C LYS A 60 -13.01 0.37 -5.67
N ALA A 61 -12.75 1.66 -5.45
CA ALA A 61 -13.20 2.73 -6.35
C ALA A 61 -12.34 2.82 -7.63
N ASP A 62 -11.02 2.67 -7.50
CA ASP A 62 -10.05 2.86 -8.58
C ASP A 62 -9.12 1.65 -8.80
N ASN A 63 -9.27 0.59 -8.01
CA ASN A 63 -8.42 -0.60 -8.00
C ASN A 63 -6.94 -0.33 -7.68
N SER A 64 -6.64 0.82 -7.05
CA SER A 64 -5.29 1.09 -6.57
C SER A 64 -4.94 0.19 -5.38
N VAL A 65 -3.67 -0.22 -5.34
CA VAL A 65 -3.13 -1.06 -4.26
C VAL A 65 -2.05 -0.30 -3.51
N GLN A 66 -2.25 -0.13 -2.21
CA GLN A 66 -1.25 0.36 -1.27
C GLN A 66 -0.74 -0.79 -0.40
N LYS A 67 0.50 -0.66 0.09
CA LYS A 67 1.13 -1.62 0.98
C LYS A 67 1.65 -0.92 2.23
N LEU A 68 1.31 -1.47 3.39
CA LEU A 68 1.86 -1.07 4.68
C LEU A 68 2.71 -2.22 5.25
N SER A 69 3.89 -1.89 5.70
CA SER A 69 4.84 -2.78 6.35
C SER A 69 5.46 -2.03 7.53
N LYS A 70 6.33 -2.72 8.29
CA LYS A 70 7.05 -2.09 9.40
C LYS A 70 7.90 -0.88 8.98
N VAL A 71 8.32 -0.84 7.71
CA VAL A 71 9.18 0.25 7.19
C VAL A 71 8.39 1.53 6.97
N ASN A 72 7.11 1.45 6.63
CA ASN A 72 6.34 2.60 6.14
C ASN A 72 5.01 2.84 6.89
N GLY A 73 4.79 2.19 8.03
CA GLY A 73 3.70 2.58 8.92
C GLY A 73 3.34 1.59 10.03
N LEU A 74 3.44 0.29 9.79
CA LEU A 74 3.12 -0.71 10.81
C LEU A 74 4.16 -0.70 11.92
N SER A 75 3.76 -1.08 13.12
CA SER A 75 4.67 -1.09 14.27
C SER A 75 5.45 -2.39 14.37
N ASP A 76 4.96 -3.48 13.76
CA ASP A 76 5.66 -4.76 13.80
C ASP A 76 5.48 -5.67 12.57
N ILE A 77 6.10 -6.84 12.64
CA ILE A 77 6.00 -7.95 11.69
C ILE A 77 5.29 -9.13 12.38
N GLY A 78 4.67 -10.02 11.61
CA GLY A 78 3.99 -11.19 12.14
C GLY A 78 2.54 -10.90 12.47
N ILE A 79 1.81 -10.21 11.58
CA ILE A 79 0.36 -10.05 11.72
C ILE A 79 -0.27 -11.44 11.84
N SER A 80 -1.17 -11.62 12.80
CA SER A 80 -1.88 -12.86 13.06
C SER A 80 -3.38 -12.78 12.73
N CYS A 81 -3.98 -11.60 12.88
CA CYS A 81 -5.39 -11.37 12.59
C CYS A 81 -5.71 -9.89 12.32
N LEU A 82 -6.84 -9.65 11.66
CA LEU A 82 -7.46 -8.35 11.47
C LEU A 82 -8.89 -8.34 12.01
N ALA A 83 -9.32 -7.20 12.54
CA ALA A 83 -10.72 -6.98 12.87
C ALA A 83 -11.09 -5.51 12.66
N TYR A 84 -12.23 -5.24 12.01
CA TYR A 84 -12.74 -3.88 11.88
C TYR A 84 -13.88 -3.63 12.86
N SER A 85 -13.83 -2.48 13.55
CA SER A 85 -14.92 -1.97 14.39
C SER A 85 -15.62 -0.81 13.68
N SER A 86 -16.89 -1.00 13.33
CA SER A 86 -17.72 0.05 12.73
C SER A 86 -18.00 1.19 13.69
N ASP A 87 -18.19 0.89 14.98
CA ASP A 87 -18.52 1.90 16.00
C ASP A 87 -17.36 2.85 16.26
N ALA A 88 -16.13 2.32 16.29
CA ALA A 88 -14.93 3.11 16.50
C ALA A 88 -14.31 3.63 15.19
N ASN A 89 -14.74 3.08 14.06
CA ASN A 89 -14.18 3.35 12.74
C ASN A 89 -12.67 3.04 12.64
N ILE A 90 -12.27 1.91 13.22
CA ILE A 90 -10.86 1.51 13.38
C ILE A 90 -10.69 0.06 12.91
N LEU A 91 -9.66 -0.17 12.11
CA LEU A 91 -9.13 -1.50 11.83
C LEU A 91 -8.09 -1.84 12.90
N VAL A 92 -8.21 -3.01 13.49
CA VAL A 92 -7.27 -3.57 14.47
C VAL A 92 -6.43 -4.62 13.75
N ALA A 93 -5.11 -4.51 13.86
CA ALA A 93 -4.16 -5.53 13.45
C ALA A 93 -3.47 -6.13 14.68
N GLY A 94 -3.71 -7.41 14.92
CA GLY A 94 -3.04 -8.15 15.99
C GLY A 94 -1.76 -8.81 15.47
N TYR A 95 -0.71 -8.81 16.28
CA TYR A 95 0.56 -9.45 15.97
C TYR A 95 0.75 -10.74 16.79
N THR A 96 1.57 -11.65 16.29
CA THR A 96 1.90 -12.94 16.93
C THR A 96 2.58 -12.80 18.29
N ASN A 97 3.25 -11.67 18.54
CA ASN A 97 3.87 -11.35 19.83
C ASN A 97 2.91 -10.67 20.82
N GLY A 98 1.65 -10.45 20.45
CA GLY A 98 0.65 -9.79 21.30
C GLY A 98 0.60 -8.27 21.14
N ASN A 99 1.51 -7.66 20.38
CA ASN A 99 1.42 -6.26 20.00
C ASN A 99 0.15 -6.00 19.16
N ILE A 100 -0.34 -4.77 19.16
CA ILE A 100 -1.56 -4.37 18.42
C ILE A 100 -1.35 -3.01 17.75
N ASP A 101 -1.77 -2.91 16.50
CA ASP A 101 -1.96 -1.61 15.82
C ASP A 101 -3.44 -1.29 15.65
N LEU A 102 -3.80 -0.06 16.00
CA LEU A 102 -5.08 0.57 15.69
C LEU A 102 -4.90 1.47 14.47
N ILE A 103 -5.52 1.09 13.36
CA ILE A 103 -5.38 1.70 12.04
C ILE A 103 -6.66 2.45 11.71
N SER A 104 -6.56 3.77 11.56
CA SER A 104 -7.60 4.63 11.01
C SER A 104 -7.18 5.15 9.63
N GLU A 105 -7.99 6.00 9.00
CA GLU A 105 -7.64 6.58 7.69
C GLU A 105 -6.42 7.50 7.75
N ASN A 106 -6.21 8.16 8.89
CA ASN A 106 -5.23 9.24 9.03
C ASN A 106 -4.02 8.87 9.88
N TYR A 107 -4.12 7.83 10.70
CA TYR A 107 -3.07 7.48 11.64
C TYR A 107 -3.07 5.99 11.96
N ILE A 108 -1.90 5.53 12.40
CA ILE A 108 -1.69 4.21 12.99
C ILE A 108 -1.20 4.47 14.42
N TYR A 109 -1.87 3.89 15.39
CA TYR A 109 -1.51 3.99 16.80
C TYR A 109 -1.16 2.61 17.35
N ASN A 110 0.02 2.50 17.94
CA ASN A 110 0.48 1.26 18.53
C ASN A 110 0.02 1.13 20.00
N LEU A 111 -0.50 -0.04 20.34
CA LEU A 111 -0.72 -0.48 21.71
C LEU A 111 0.33 -1.55 22.02
N SER A 112 1.48 -1.10 22.55
CA SER A 112 2.58 -1.97 22.93
C SER A 112 2.20 -2.88 24.10
N ASP A 113 2.82 -4.06 24.13
CA ASP A 113 2.77 -5.01 25.24
C ASP A 113 3.55 -4.55 26.49
#